data_AF-Q4DM39-F1
#
_entry.id   AF-Q4DM39-F1
#
_cell.length_a   1.000
_cell.length_b   1.000
_cell.length_c   1.000
_cell.angle_alpha   90.00
_cell.angle_beta   90.00
_cell.angle_gamma   90.00
#
_symmetry.space_group_name_H-M   'P 1'
#
loop_
_entity.id
_entity.type
_entity.pdbx_description
1 polymer ?
#
loop_
_entity_poly.entity_id
_entity_poly.type
_entity_poly.pdbx_seq_one_letter_code
_entity_poly.pdbx_strand_id
1 'polypeptide(L)'
;MAWKSRDNSMQQQQQRQRQPGEFTGIVNAPTESDWATIDWVSSQHEANERRTAMYHRSHGSSITAHTRNALTQNEGFLAAFVTGLVLGILGVFCDACSHWVSAFRLGICANFFWLGRNLCCVEQEECTGYYTWGEFFLGRGDRVAPFADFCFYVLISTFAAMIASFFCKVYAPYAAGGGINEVKT
;
A
#
# COMPACT_ATOMS: atom_id res chain seq x y z
N MET A 1 -25.49 -15.93 45.36
CA MET A 1 -26.12 -14.86 44.52
C MET A 1 -25.24 -13.62 44.31
N ALA A 2 -24.15 -13.42 45.05
CA ALA A 2 -23.32 -12.20 44.95
C ALA A 2 -22.51 -12.03 43.65
N TRP A 3 -22.11 -13.12 42.98
CA TRP A 3 -21.24 -13.05 41.80
C TRP A 3 -21.95 -12.50 40.55
N LYS A 4 -23.24 -12.81 40.37
CA LYS A 4 -24.03 -12.36 39.22
C LYS A 4 -24.34 -10.84 39.26
N SER A 5 -24.28 -10.23 40.45
CA SER A 5 -24.45 -8.78 40.61
C SER A 5 -23.20 -8.00 40.17
N ARG A 6 -21.99 -8.57 40.39
CA ARG A 6 -20.72 -7.96 39.98
C ARG A 6 -20.57 -7.92 38.46
N ASP A 7 -20.92 -9.00 37.76
CA ASP A 7 -20.87 -9.03 36.28
C ASP A 7 -21.81 -8.00 35.65
N ASN A 8 -23.03 -7.85 36.18
CA ASN A 8 -23.98 -6.85 35.69
C ASN A 8 -23.47 -5.41 35.90
N SER A 9 -22.76 -5.15 37.01
CA SER A 9 -22.19 -3.83 37.28
C SER A 9 -21.03 -3.47 36.35
N MET A 10 -20.20 -4.46 35.97
CA MET A 10 -19.10 -4.25 35.02
C MET A 10 -19.61 -4.07 33.59
N GLN A 11 -20.65 -4.79 33.18
CA GLN A 11 -21.28 -4.60 31.87
C GLN A 11 -21.97 -3.22 31.73
N GLN A 12 -22.59 -2.71 32.80
CA GLN A 12 -23.18 -1.36 32.80
C GLN A 12 -22.13 -0.23 32.74
N GLN A 13 -20.92 -0.45 33.26
CA GLN A 13 -19.83 0.52 33.12
C GLN A 13 -19.25 0.53 31.70
N GLN A 14 -19.09 -0.64 31.06
CA GLN A 14 -18.65 -0.73 29.66
C GLN A 14 -19.66 -0.14 28.66
N GLN A 15 -20.97 -0.23 28.94
CA GLN A 15 -22.00 0.38 28.08
C GLN A 15 -22.09 1.90 28.24
N ARG A 16 -21.76 2.47 29.41
CA ARG A 16 -21.79 3.93 29.62
C ARG A 16 -20.69 4.69 28.88
N GLN A 17 -19.58 4.03 28.52
CA GLN A 17 -18.52 4.65 27.71
C GLN A 17 -18.79 4.58 26.19
N ARG A 18 -19.86 3.92 25.74
CA ARG A 18 -20.21 3.76 24.32
C ARG A 18 -21.16 4.81 23.74
N GLN A 19 -21.34 5.97 24.37
CA GLN A 19 -22.14 7.06 23.77
C GLN A 19 -21.23 8.05 23.03
N PRO A 20 -21.21 8.06 21.68
CA PRO A 20 -20.48 9.06 20.93
C PRO A 20 -21.26 10.38 21.00
N GLY A 21 -20.71 11.37 21.70
CA GLY A 21 -21.14 12.75 21.61
C GLY A 21 -20.90 13.27 20.20
N GLU A 22 -21.99 13.70 19.57
CA GLU A 22 -22.06 14.33 18.26
C GLU A 22 -21.16 15.59 18.21
N PHE A 23 -19.98 15.50 17.58
CA PHE A 23 -19.12 16.65 17.31
C PHE A 23 -19.11 16.94 15.80
N THR A 24 -19.86 17.98 15.44
CA THR A 24 -19.97 18.53 14.10
C THR A 24 -18.76 19.41 13.78
N GLY A 25 -17.97 18.98 12.81
CA GLY A 25 -17.25 19.87 11.88
C GLY A 25 -16.03 20.63 12.40
N ILE A 26 -14.89 19.95 12.59
CA ILE A 26 -13.54 20.41 12.20
C ILE A 26 -12.74 19.13 11.89
N VAL A 27 -12.01 19.11 10.76
CA VAL A 27 -11.02 18.10 10.30
C VAL A 27 -10.63 17.06 11.37
N ASN A 28 -11.10 15.81 11.21
CA ASN A 28 -10.67 14.57 11.90
C ASN A 28 -9.82 14.77 13.17
N ALA A 29 -10.45 15.09 14.31
CA ALA A 29 -9.82 14.83 15.59
C ALA A 29 -9.69 13.29 15.74
N PRO A 30 -8.49 12.74 16.04
CA PRO A 30 -8.31 11.30 16.17
C PRO A 30 -9.25 10.78 17.27
N THR A 31 -10.09 9.80 16.96
CA THR A 31 -10.89 9.12 17.97
C THR A 31 -9.94 8.41 18.95
N GLU A 32 -10.31 8.29 20.23
CA GLU A 32 -9.43 7.66 21.24
C GLU A 32 -8.96 6.23 20.87
N SER A 33 -9.62 5.61 19.90
CA SER A 33 -9.22 4.34 19.28
C SER A 33 -7.88 4.38 18.54
N ASP A 34 -7.45 5.53 18.01
CA ASP A 34 -6.29 5.61 17.12
C ASP A 34 -4.95 5.50 17.85
N TRP A 35 -4.94 5.64 19.19
CA TRP A 35 -3.74 5.52 20.03
C TRP A 35 -3.76 4.32 20.97
N ALA A 36 -4.54 3.28 20.67
CA ALA A 36 -4.50 2.04 21.43
C ALA A 36 -3.09 1.42 21.39
N THR A 37 -2.43 1.32 22.55
CA THR A 37 -1.11 0.71 22.64
C THR A 37 -1.19 -0.78 22.31
N ILE A 38 -0.36 -1.23 21.37
CA ILE A 38 -0.26 -2.64 20.99
C ILE A 38 0.38 -3.43 22.15
N ASP A 39 -0.39 -4.30 22.78
CA ASP A 39 0.15 -5.27 23.76
C ASP A 39 0.54 -6.57 23.07
N TRP A 40 1.81 -6.62 22.64
CA TRP A 40 2.39 -7.82 22.04
C TRP A 40 2.58 -8.95 23.06
N VAL A 41 2.62 -8.65 24.36
CA VAL A 41 2.87 -9.66 25.40
C VAL A 41 1.61 -10.49 25.62
N SER A 42 0.45 -9.84 25.86
CA SER A 42 -0.81 -10.57 26.02
C SER A 42 -1.21 -11.34 24.76
N SER A 43 -1.04 -10.76 23.58
CA SER A 43 -1.33 -11.46 22.31
C SER A 43 -0.43 -12.69 22.09
N GLN A 44 0.84 -12.65 22.50
CA GLN A 44 1.72 -13.82 22.48
C GLN A 44 1.30 -14.87 23.52
N HIS A 45 0.86 -14.46 24.71
CA HIS A 45 0.31 -15.38 25.71
C HIS A 45 -0.95 -16.08 25.18
N GLU A 46 -1.90 -15.33 24.63
CA GLU A 46 -3.13 -15.90 24.03
C GLU A 46 -2.82 -16.85 22.87
N ALA A 47 -1.84 -16.51 22.02
CA ALA A 47 -1.41 -17.38 20.92
C ALA A 47 -0.80 -18.69 21.43
N ASN A 48 0.02 -18.63 22.48
CA ASN A 48 0.60 -19.81 23.12
C ASN A 48 -0.47 -20.69 23.78
N GLU A 49 -1.46 -20.10 24.47
CA GLU A 49 -2.59 -20.84 25.05
C GLU A 49 -3.43 -21.55 23.99
N ARG A 50 -3.69 -20.89 22.84
CA ARG A 50 -4.38 -21.54 21.72
C ARG A 50 -3.57 -22.71 21.17
N ARG A 51 -2.25 -22.57 21.08
CA ARG A 51 -1.34 -23.61 20.57
C ARG A 51 -1.31 -24.84 21.48
N THR A 52 -1.26 -24.66 22.81
CA THR A 52 -1.33 -25.78 23.76
C THR A 52 -2.68 -26.48 23.70
N ALA A 53 -3.79 -25.73 23.62
CA ALA A 53 -5.14 -26.29 23.46
C ALA A 53 -5.28 -27.13 22.18
N MET A 54 -4.66 -26.70 21.06
CA MET A 54 -4.65 -27.47 19.81
C MET A 54 -3.79 -28.73 19.90
N TYR A 55 -2.64 -28.68 20.55
CA TYR A 55 -1.77 -29.84 20.74
C TYR A 55 -2.48 -30.96 21.53
N HIS A 56 -3.24 -30.60 22.57
CA HIS A 56 -4.04 -31.58 23.33
C HIS A 56 -5.17 -32.23 22.52
N ARG A 57 -5.68 -31.55 21.49
CA ARG A 57 -6.76 -32.07 20.63
C ARG A 57 -6.25 -32.88 19.42
N SER A 58 -5.00 -32.66 19.01
CA SER A 58 -4.41 -33.22 17.79
C SER A 58 -3.60 -34.50 18.07
N HIS A 59 -4.29 -35.58 18.43
CA HIS A 59 -3.71 -36.94 18.54
C HIS A 59 -3.87 -37.77 17.25
N GLY A 60 -4.28 -37.15 16.14
CA GLY A 60 -4.51 -37.85 14.87
C GLY A 60 -3.23 -38.06 14.06
N SER A 61 -2.86 -39.32 13.79
CA SER A 61 -1.65 -39.73 13.07
C SER A 61 -1.71 -39.58 11.54
N SER A 62 -2.53 -38.66 11.01
CA SER A 62 -2.68 -38.50 9.56
C SER A 62 -1.48 -37.75 8.96
N ILE A 63 -1.06 -38.10 7.75
CA ILE A 63 0.00 -37.38 7.01
C ILE A 63 -0.36 -35.89 6.88
N THR A 64 -1.65 -35.56 6.78
CA THR A 64 -2.15 -34.18 6.77
C THR A 64 -1.98 -33.46 8.11
N ALA A 65 -1.96 -34.19 9.23
CA ALA A 65 -1.65 -33.64 10.54
C ALA A 65 -0.16 -33.33 10.67
N HIS A 66 0.72 -34.18 10.12
CA HIS A 66 2.17 -33.90 10.09
C HIS A 66 2.51 -32.66 9.25
N THR A 67 1.92 -32.51 8.07
CA THR A 67 2.17 -31.31 7.24
C THR A 67 1.59 -30.06 7.88
N ARG A 68 0.40 -30.12 8.48
CA ARG A 68 -0.16 -28.99 9.26
C ARG A 68 0.71 -28.64 10.47
N ASN A 69 1.20 -29.64 11.20
CA ASN A 69 2.08 -29.41 12.36
C ASN A 69 3.42 -28.80 11.94
N ALA A 70 3.99 -29.23 10.81
CA ALA A 70 5.20 -28.62 10.27
C ALA A 70 4.97 -27.15 9.85
N LEU A 71 3.80 -26.85 9.25
CA LEU A 71 3.42 -25.47 8.90
C LEU A 71 3.20 -24.60 10.14
N THR A 72 2.56 -25.11 11.20
CA THR A 72 2.36 -24.34 12.44
C THR A 72 3.67 -24.16 13.22
N GLN A 73 4.64 -25.06 13.09
CA GLN A 73 5.98 -24.88 13.65
C GLN A 73 6.72 -23.70 13.02
N ASN A 74 6.59 -23.53 11.70
CA ASN A 74 7.33 -22.53 10.93
C ASN A 74 6.46 -21.33 10.50
N GLU A 75 5.31 -21.11 11.14
CA GLU A 75 4.33 -20.10 10.73
C GLU A 75 4.95 -18.70 10.62
N GLY A 76 5.77 -18.29 11.60
CA GLY A 76 6.46 -17.00 11.57
C GLY A 76 7.45 -16.85 10.41
N PHE A 77 8.21 -17.91 10.10
CA PHE A 77 9.15 -17.89 8.98
C PHE A 77 8.43 -17.87 7.62
N LEU A 78 7.37 -18.67 7.48
CA LEU A 78 6.55 -18.69 6.27
C LEU A 78 5.86 -17.34 6.05
N ALA A 79 5.31 -16.74 7.11
CA ALA A 79 4.71 -15.40 7.05
C ALA A 79 5.73 -14.36 6.58
N ALA A 80 6.93 -14.34 7.18
CA ALA A 80 8.01 -13.43 6.78
C ALA A 80 8.49 -13.65 5.34
N PHE A 81 8.57 -14.91 4.89
CA PHE A 81 8.93 -15.24 3.52
C PHE A 81 7.88 -14.72 2.52
N VAL A 82 6.59 -14.94 2.81
CA VAL A 82 5.48 -14.48 1.96
C VAL A 82 5.40 -12.96 1.92
N THR A 83 5.52 -12.28 3.07
CA THR A 83 5.51 -10.81 3.10
C THR A 83 6.69 -10.23 2.32
N GLY A 84 7.89 -10.83 2.44
CA GLY A 84 9.07 -10.44 1.66
C GLY A 84 8.85 -10.61 0.15
N LEU A 85 8.25 -11.73 -0.28
CA LEU A 85 7.93 -11.96 -1.70
C LEU A 85 6.92 -10.94 -2.23
N VAL A 86 5.85 -10.66 -1.46
CA VAL A 86 4.84 -9.66 -1.84
C VAL A 86 5.46 -8.26 -1.94
N LEU A 87 6.25 -7.84 -0.96
CA LEU A 87 6.96 -6.56 -0.98
C LEU A 87 7.93 -6.46 -2.17
N GLY A 88 8.62 -7.56 -2.51
CA GLY A 88 9.49 -7.63 -3.69
C GLY A 88 8.73 -7.43 -5.01
N ILE A 89 7.59 -8.13 -5.18
CA ILE A 89 6.73 -7.96 -6.36
C ILE A 89 6.20 -6.53 -6.46
N LEU A 90 5.72 -5.96 -5.35
CA LEU A 90 5.26 -4.57 -5.30
C LEU A 90 6.40 -3.60 -5.64
N GLY A 91 7.62 -3.86 -5.16
CA GLY A 91 8.80 -3.06 -5.50
C GLY A 91 9.10 -3.05 -6.99
N VAL A 92 9.14 -4.23 -7.64
CA VAL A 92 9.35 -4.36 -9.09
C VAL A 92 8.23 -3.69 -9.89
N PHE A 93 6.98 -3.83 -9.43
CA PHE A 93 5.84 -3.17 -10.06
C PHE A 93 5.93 -1.64 -9.96
N CYS A 94 6.23 -1.10 -8.79
CA CYS A 94 6.41 0.34 -8.58
C CYS A 94 7.56 0.90 -9.40
N ASP A 95 8.66 0.17 -9.53
CA ASP A 95 9.80 0.54 -10.37
C ASP A 95 9.40 0.59 -11.86
N ALA A 96 8.74 -0.45 -12.36
CA ALA A 96 8.22 -0.49 -13.74
C ALA A 96 7.24 0.67 -14.04
N CYS A 97 6.33 0.96 -13.11
CA CYS A 97 5.42 2.11 -13.22
C CYS A 97 6.20 3.43 -13.21
N SER A 98 7.22 3.59 -12.37
CA SER A 98 8.01 4.82 -12.27
C SER A 98 8.80 5.08 -13.56
N HIS A 99 9.37 4.03 -14.14
CA HIS A 99 10.01 4.08 -15.46
C HIS A 99 9.01 4.44 -16.56
N TRP A 100 7.83 3.83 -16.57
CA TRP A 100 6.78 4.14 -17.56
C TRP A 100 6.30 5.59 -17.46
N VAL A 101 5.94 6.07 -16.27
CA VAL A 101 5.48 7.46 -16.07
C VAL A 101 6.56 8.46 -16.46
N SER A 102 7.83 8.16 -16.16
CA SER A 102 8.95 9.03 -16.55
C SER A 102 9.14 9.09 -18.07
N ALA A 103 9.01 7.96 -18.76
CA ALA A 103 9.05 7.92 -20.22
C ALA A 103 7.87 8.67 -20.86
N PHE A 104 6.67 8.49 -20.30
CA PHE A 104 5.43 9.12 -20.79
C PHE A 104 5.50 10.65 -20.75
N ARG A 105 6.17 11.24 -19.74
CA ARG A 105 6.36 12.71 -19.66
C ARG A 105 7.19 13.28 -20.81
N LEU A 106 8.07 12.48 -21.42
CA LEU A 106 8.99 12.93 -22.46
C LEU A 106 8.38 12.80 -23.86
N GLY A 107 7.61 11.74 -24.11
CA GLY A 107 7.03 11.50 -25.43
C GLY A 107 6.42 10.10 -25.55
N ILE A 108 6.02 9.76 -26.77
CA ILE A 108 5.29 8.53 -27.09
C ILE A 108 5.94 7.84 -28.29
N CYS A 109 6.02 6.51 -28.25
CA CYS A 109 6.38 5.71 -29.41
C CYS A 109 5.12 5.43 -30.23
N ALA A 110 5.15 5.72 -31.53
CA ALA A 110 3.98 5.59 -32.41
C ALA A 110 3.42 4.16 -32.48
N ASN A 111 4.29 3.15 -32.33
CA ASN A 111 3.88 1.75 -32.33
C ASN A 111 3.24 1.32 -31.00
N PHE A 112 3.87 1.68 -29.87
CA PHE A 112 3.47 1.23 -28.54
C PHE A 112 3.68 2.33 -27.50
N PHE A 113 2.57 2.88 -26.98
CA PHE A 113 2.64 4.01 -26.06
C PHE A 113 3.30 3.70 -24.70
N TRP A 114 3.39 2.42 -24.31
CA TRP A 114 4.01 2.02 -23.04
C TRP A 114 5.52 1.81 -23.14
N LEU A 115 6.09 1.81 -24.34
CA LEU A 115 7.53 1.64 -24.53
C LEU A 115 8.24 2.99 -24.33
N GLY A 116 9.26 3.00 -23.48
CA GLY A 116 10.16 4.15 -23.35
C GLY A 116 11.07 4.31 -24.57
N ARG A 117 11.73 5.47 -24.67
CA ARG A 117 12.63 5.81 -25.80
C ARG A 117 13.67 4.72 -26.08
N ASN A 118 14.32 4.19 -25.04
CA ASN A 118 15.36 3.16 -25.18
C ASN A 118 14.83 1.84 -25.77
N LEU A 119 13.59 1.48 -25.47
CA LEU A 119 12.97 0.26 -25.99
C LEU A 119 12.26 0.49 -27.34
N CYS A 120 11.84 1.72 -27.63
CA CYS A 120 11.27 2.09 -28.93
C CYS A 120 12.35 2.06 -30.03
N CYS A 121 13.58 2.43 -29.69
CA CYS A 121 14.68 2.65 -30.63
C CYS A 121 15.82 1.65 -30.43
N VAL A 122 15.47 0.37 -30.27
CA VAL A 122 16.47 -0.70 -30.15
C VAL A 122 17.19 -0.79 -31.50
N GLU A 123 18.44 -0.32 -31.54
CA GLU A 123 19.41 -0.40 -32.65
C GLU A 123 19.41 0.68 -33.74
N GLN A 124 18.59 1.73 -33.66
CA GLN A 124 18.62 2.83 -34.64
C GLN A 124 18.97 4.18 -34.00
N GLU A 125 20.02 4.84 -34.51
CA GLU A 125 20.37 6.21 -34.11
C GLU A 125 19.27 7.22 -34.51
N GLU A 126 18.63 7.00 -35.65
CA GLU A 126 17.53 7.82 -36.16
C GLU A 126 16.19 7.11 -36.01
N CYS A 127 15.60 7.26 -34.83
CA CYS A 127 14.34 6.63 -34.49
C CYS A 127 13.14 7.44 -34.98
N THR A 128 12.68 7.15 -36.20
CA THR A 128 11.51 7.83 -36.80
C THR A 128 10.19 7.53 -36.08
N GLY A 129 10.15 6.47 -35.27
CA GLY A 129 8.97 6.04 -34.52
C GLY A 129 8.75 6.72 -33.18
N TYR A 130 9.75 7.41 -32.63
CA TYR A 130 9.63 8.16 -31.39
C TYR A 130 9.26 9.62 -31.66
N TYR A 131 8.25 10.11 -30.96
CA TYR A 131 7.79 11.50 -31.05
C TYR A 131 7.79 12.10 -29.65
N THR A 132 8.48 13.23 -29.48
CA THR A 132 8.27 14.07 -28.30
C THR A 132 6.87 14.70 -28.38
N TRP A 133 6.34 15.20 -27.27
CA TRP A 133 5.02 15.82 -27.28
C TRP A 133 4.96 17.03 -28.23
N GLY A 134 6.02 17.83 -28.28
CA GLY A 134 6.20 18.94 -29.20
C GLY A 134 6.23 18.49 -30.65
N GLU A 135 7.01 17.46 -30.99
CA GLU A 135 7.04 16.90 -32.35
C GLU A 135 5.71 16.27 -32.77
N PHE A 136 4.97 15.67 -31.83
CA PHE A 136 3.68 15.06 -32.10
C PHE A 136 2.59 16.09 -32.41
N PHE A 137 2.55 17.22 -31.70
CA PHE A 137 1.52 18.25 -31.87
C PHE A 137 1.85 19.30 -32.93
N LEU A 138 3.13 19.71 -33.06
CA LEU A 138 3.54 20.79 -33.96
C LEU A 138 4.23 20.27 -35.23
N GLY A 139 4.68 19.01 -35.23
CA GLY A 139 5.44 18.43 -36.34
C GLY A 139 6.96 18.65 -36.18
N ARG A 140 7.74 17.84 -36.91
CA ARG A 140 9.20 17.90 -36.88
C ARG A 140 9.71 19.13 -37.63
N GLY A 141 10.50 19.97 -36.94
CA GLY A 141 11.17 21.13 -37.55
C GLY A 141 10.70 22.50 -37.06
N ASP A 142 9.66 22.55 -36.22
CA ASP A 142 9.19 23.80 -35.65
C ASP A 142 10.11 24.31 -34.53
N ARG A 143 10.51 25.59 -34.62
CA ARG A 143 11.36 26.26 -33.61
C ARG A 143 10.70 26.33 -32.22
N VAL A 144 9.39 26.15 -32.16
CA VAL A 144 8.57 26.16 -30.95
C VAL A 144 8.37 24.76 -30.34
N ALA A 145 8.82 23.68 -31.01
CA ALA A 145 8.69 22.32 -30.48
C ALA A 145 9.31 22.12 -29.08
N PRO A 146 10.51 22.65 -28.77
CA PRO A 146 11.09 22.52 -27.43
C PRO A 146 10.27 23.23 -26.33
N PHE A 147 9.58 24.32 -26.68
CA PHE A 147 8.71 25.03 -25.76
C PHE A 147 7.42 24.23 -25.49
N ALA A 148 6.84 23.63 -26.53
CA ALA A 148 5.69 22.74 -26.39
C ALA A 148 6.03 21.52 -25.53
N ASP A 149 7.20 20.88 -25.75
CA ASP A 149 7.69 19.77 -24.93
C ASP A 149 7.75 20.12 -23.44
N PHE A 150 8.27 21.30 -23.10
CA PHE A 150 8.30 21.77 -21.72
C PHE A 150 6.89 21.95 -21.13
N CYS A 151 5.97 22.55 -21.89
CA CYS A 151 4.58 22.71 -21.45
C CYS A 151 3.91 21.36 -21.17
N PHE A 152 4.04 20.39 -22.08
CA PHE A 152 3.47 19.05 -21.87
C PHE A 152 4.12 18.31 -20.70
N TYR A 153 5.43 18.42 -20.55
CA TYR A 153 6.14 17.87 -19.41
C TYR A 153 5.55 18.39 -18.08
N VAL A 154 5.33 19.71 -17.98
CA VAL A 154 4.74 20.33 -16.78
C VAL A 154 3.28 19.93 -16.59
N LEU A 155 2.47 19.90 -17.66
CA LEU A 155 1.05 19.52 -17.58
C LEU A 155 0.86 18.07 -17.13
N ILE A 156 1.59 17.14 -17.72
CA ILE A 156 1.53 15.71 -17.35
C ILE A 156 2.04 15.51 -15.92
N SER A 157 3.12 16.20 -15.54
CA SER A 157 3.67 16.11 -14.18
C SER A 157 2.72 16.66 -13.13
N THR A 158 2.10 17.81 -13.38
CA THR A 158 1.12 18.40 -12.46
C THR A 158 -0.15 17.55 -12.38
N PHE A 159 -0.62 16.99 -13.50
CA PHE A 159 -1.75 16.06 -13.50
C PHE A 159 -1.48 14.79 -12.68
N ALA A 160 -0.30 14.18 -12.85
CA ALA A 160 0.11 13.02 -12.06
C ALA A 160 0.19 13.36 -10.56
N ALA A 161 0.75 14.53 -10.20
CA ALA A 161 0.78 15.00 -8.81
C ALA A 161 -0.62 15.27 -8.25
N MET A 162 -1.52 15.84 -9.04
CA MET A 162 -2.92 16.05 -8.64
C MET A 162 -3.62 14.72 -8.33
N ILE A 163 -3.50 13.71 -9.20
CA ILE A 163 -4.07 12.37 -8.96
C ILE A 163 -3.51 11.76 -7.68
N ALA A 164 -2.18 11.80 -7.49
CA ALA A 164 -1.55 11.27 -6.29
C ALA A 164 -2.08 11.95 -5.02
N SER A 165 -2.22 13.28 -5.05
CA SER A 165 -2.78 14.05 -3.92
C SER A 165 -4.25 13.72 -3.67
N PHE A 166 -5.04 13.54 -4.73
CA PHE A 166 -6.46 13.20 -4.62
C PHE A 166 -6.64 11.82 -3.97
N PHE A 167 -5.85 10.83 -4.36
CA PHE A 167 -5.89 9.49 -3.75
C PHE A 167 -5.52 9.50 -2.27
N CYS A 168 -4.48 10.24 -1.89
CA CYS A 168 -4.12 10.37 -0.47
C CYS A 168 -5.26 11.00 0.32
N LYS A 169 -5.90 12.05 -0.20
CA LYS A 169 -6.98 12.76 0.51
C LYS A 169 -8.26 11.94 0.65
N VAL A 170 -8.58 11.10 -0.35
CA VAL A 170 -9.84 10.34 -0.38
C VAL A 170 -9.72 8.97 0.30
N TYR A 171 -8.64 8.23 0.03
CA TYR A 171 -8.55 6.83 0.44
C TYR A 171 -7.67 6.60 1.67
N ALA A 172 -6.60 7.38 1.85
CA ALA A 172 -5.60 7.13 2.89
C ALA A 172 -5.01 8.43 3.42
N PRO A 173 -5.74 9.18 4.29
CA PRO A 173 -5.29 10.47 4.79
C PRO A 173 -3.98 10.38 5.60
N TYR A 174 -3.73 9.25 6.27
CA TYR A 174 -2.50 8.96 7.01
C TYR A 174 -1.31 8.58 6.13
N ALA A 175 -1.49 8.39 4.81
CA ALA A 175 -0.41 8.03 3.89
C ALA A 175 0.39 9.25 3.39
N ALA A 176 0.02 10.47 3.79
CA ALA A 176 0.69 11.68 3.34
C ALA A 176 2.11 11.78 3.91
N GLY A 177 3.11 11.81 3.04
CA GLY A 177 4.52 11.94 3.41
C GLY A 177 5.21 10.60 3.63
N GLY A 178 6.23 10.59 4.49
CA GLY A 178 6.97 9.36 4.80
C GLY A 178 6.31 8.58 5.93
N GLY A 179 5.99 7.30 5.69
CA GLY A 179 5.41 6.40 6.69
C GLY A 179 6.34 6.01 7.85
N ILE A 180 7.64 6.36 7.78
CA ILE A 180 8.62 6.06 8.85
C ILE A 180 8.18 6.67 10.19
N ASN A 181 7.49 7.81 10.15
CA ASN A 181 7.02 8.48 11.36
C ASN A 181 5.88 7.74 12.07
N GLU A 182 5.08 6.97 11.35
CA GLU A 182 3.99 6.16 11.92
C GLU A 182 4.47 4.77 12.35
N VAL A 183 5.53 4.25 11.73
CA VAL A 183 6.11 2.94 12.14
C VAL A 183 6.81 3.03 13.50
N LYS A 184 7.29 4.22 13.87
CA LYS A 184 8.02 4.43 15.13
C LYS A 184 7.12 4.75 16.33
N THR A 185 5.83 5.01 16.12
CA THR A 185 4.86 5.27 17.20
C THR A 185 4.40 3.96 17.80
#